data_AF-A0A2K1EEJ8-F1
#
_entry.id   AF-A0A2K1EEJ8-F1
#
_cell.length_a   1.000
_cell.length_b   1.000
_cell.length_c   1.000
_cell.angle_alpha   90.00
_cell.angle_beta   90.00
_cell.angle_gamma   90.00
#
_symmetry.space_group_name_H-M   'P 1'
#
loop_
_entity.id
_entity.type
_entity.pdbx_description
1 polymer ?
#
loop_
_entity_poly.entity_id
_entity_poly.type
_entity_poly.pdbx_seq_one_letter_code
_entity_poly.pdbx_strand_id
1 'polypeptide(L)'
;MIKAELIKKGIIAILVLGTVLVLAGWRYGTLQTNRYDSREAEMALRSLLTISDETPGTLDKLVVKWQGDWISNHEEPADMAAQIADQLNIPTVNKLVENGHTVYRSVRDSEDLRIRLNVMERQTGQWYVVVQLESNDAGRERLIQLHKLCAEQLKSMEIQAQWNTALQRSLHTKESKDQLLKLTEASLAGNISMQAKERYTDVTTVAISYEAPELPLMIQSGEHQVQMQMAVHEDKEQQDTRITLGFPLITIEY
;
A
#
# COMPACT_ATOMS: atom_id res chain seq x y z
N MET A 1 13.30 55.78 4.31
CA MET A 1 13.94 54.82 5.23
C MET A 1 12.85 53.93 5.82
N ILE A 2 12.86 52.60 5.83
CA ILE A 2 13.64 51.49 5.28
C ILE A 2 12.64 50.31 5.18
N LYS A 3 12.75 49.47 4.15
CA LYS A 3 12.03 48.20 3.98
C LYS A 3 12.30 47.20 5.13
N ALA A 4 11.34 46.33 5.42
CA ALA A 4 11.63 44.96 5.82
C ALA A 4 10.51 44.00 5.38
N GLU A 5 10.78 43.26 4.30
CA GLU A 5 10.26 41.91 4.07
C GLU A 5 10.87 40.93 5.10
N LEU A 6 10.17 39.85 5.46
CA LEU A 6 10.49 38.46 5.07
C LEU A 6 9.92 37.41 6.05
N ILE A 7 8.99 36.60 5.51
CA ILE A 7 8.97 35.11 5.47
C ILE A 7 9.24 34.32 6.77
N LYS A 8 8.32 33.38 7.06
CA LYS A 8 8.52 31.91 7.36
C LYS A 8 7.45 31.45 8.36
N LYS A 9 6.68 30.37 8.19
CA LYS A 9 6.56 29.29 7.19
C LYS A 9 5.12 28.78 7.30
N GLY A 10 4.43 28.62 6.17
CA GLY A 10 3.15 27.93 6.13
C GLY A 10 3.36 26.45 6.39
N ILE A 11 2.79 25.94 7.49
CA ILE A 11 2.47 24.52 7.63
C ILE A 11 1.22 24.32 6.78
N ILE A 12 1.41 24.04 5.49
CA ILE A 12 0.34 23.52 4.64
C ILE A 12 0.29 22.03 4.96
N ALA A 13 -0.69 21.66 5.79
CA ALA A 13 -1.07 20.29 6.04
C ALA A 13 -1.42 19.64 4.69
N ILE A 14 -0.53 18.80 4.18
CA ILE A 14 -0.84 17.85 3.12
C ILE A 14 -1.74 16.80 3.76
N LEU A 15 -3.05 17.06 3.70
CA LEU A 15 -4.09 16.11 4.05
C LEU A 15 -4.32 15.18 2.85
N VAL A 16 -3.31 14.38 2.51
CA VAL A 16 -3.50 13.20 1.64
C VAL A 16 -3.96 12.08 2.56
N LEU A 17 -5.25 12.13 2.90
CA LEU A 17 -6.06 11.14 3.63
C LEU A 17 -5.28 10.18 4.56
N GLY A 18 -4.42 10.74 5.40
CA GLY A 18 -3.84 10.08 6.57
C GLY A 18 -4.88 10.01 7.67
N THR A 19 -5.79 9.05 7.56
CA THR A 19 -6.44 8.49 8.74
C THR A 19 -6.06 7.03 8.82
N VAL A 20 -5.31 6.74 9.87
CA VAL A 20 -5.15 5.45 10.58
C VAL A 20 -6.49 4.77 10.95
N LEU A 21 -7.64 5.24 10.45
CA LEU A 21 -8.96 4.66 10.66
C LEU A 21 -9.85 4.87 9.42
N VAL A 22 -9.70 4.03 8.39
CA VAL A 22 -10.86 3.69 7.53
C VAL A 22 -11.37 2.33 7.97
N LEU A 23 -11.96 2.31 9.17
CA LEU A 23 -12.80 1.21 9.67
C LEU A 23 -14.26 1.33 9.18
N ALA A 24 -14.56 2.23 8.25
CA ALA A 24 -15.91 2.41 7.73
C ALA A 24 -15.93 2.25 6.21
N GLY A 25 -16.49 1.12 5.75
CA GLY A 25 -17.18 1.09 4.46
C GLY A 25 -16.47 0.50 3.26
N TRP A 26 -15.35 -0.20 3.40
CA TRP A 26 -14.87 -1.08 2.32
C TRP A 26 -15.67 -2.38 2.30
N ARG A 27 -16.93 -2.30 1.86
CA ARG A 27 -17.65 -3.47 1.35
C ARG A 27 -17.05 -3.81 -0.02
N TYR A 28 -15.88 -4.45 -0.01
CA TYR A 28 -15.51 -5.34 -1.11
C TYR A 28 -16.70 -6.29 -1.26
N GLY A 29 -17.43 -6.18 -2.37
CA GLY A 29 -18.57 -7.05 -2.61
C GLY A 29 -18.10 -8.50 -2.51
N THR A 30 -18.51 -9.20 -1.46
CA THR A 30 -18.78 -10.65 -1.30
C THR A 30 -18.06 -11.70 -2.17
N LEU A 31 -16.91 -11.42 -2.80
CA LEU A 31 -16.36 -12.27 -3.86
C LEU A 31 -14.84 -12.50 -3.83
N GLN A 32 -14.08 -11.99 -2.86
CA GLN A 32 -12.61 -12.15 -2.88
C GLN A 32 -11.92 -12.45 -1.53
N THR A 33 -12.63 -12.95 -0.52
CA THR A 33 -11.94 -13.46 0.68
C THR A 33 -11.43 -14.88 0.41
N ASN A 34 -10.14 -15.12 0.67
CA ASN A 34 -9.41 -16.39 0.51
C ASN A 34 -9.03 -16.86 -0.92
N ARG A 35 -9.00 -15.97 -1.93
CA ARG A 35 -8.69 -16.42 -3.30
C ARG A 35 -7.24 -16.93 -3.46
N TYR A 36 -6.26 -16.25 -2.89
CA TYR A 36 -4.86 -16.57 -3.19
C TYR A 36 -4.33 -17.72 -2.34
N ASP A 37 -3.94 -18.81 -2.98
CA ASP A 37 -2.85 -19.63 -2.44
C ASP A 37 -1.53 -18.83 -2.48
N SER A 38 -0.61 -19.17 -1.60
CA SER A 38 0.73 -18.60 -1.48
C SER A 38 1.47 -18.45 -2.81
N ARG A 39 1.41 -19.48 -3.66
CA ARG A 39 2.02 -19.47 -5.00
C ARG A 39 1.32 -18.46 -5.91
N GLU A 40 0.00 -18.36 -5.87
CA GLU A 40 -0.74 -17.38 -6.66
C GLU A 40 -0.46 -15.95 -6.20
N ALA A 41 -0.37 -15.72 -4.88
CA ALA A 41 0.01 -14.42 -4.33
C ALA A 41 1.42 -14.01 -4.79
N GLU A 42 2.39 -14.93 -4.75
CA GLU A 42 3.76 -14.69 -5.22
C GLU A 42 3.77 -14.37 -6.73
N MET A 43 3.12 -15.19 -7.57
CA MET A 43 3.06 -14.96 -9.02
C MET A 43 2.38 -13.63 -9.36
N ALA A 44 1.29 -13.29 -8.67
CA ALA A 44 0.59 -12.03 -8.87
C ALA A 44 1.47 -10.82 -8.53
N LEU A 45 2.16 -10.83 -7.38
CA LEU A 45 3.09 -9.76 -7.02
C LEU A 45 4.23 -9.65 -8.03
N ARG A 46 4.84 -10.77 -8.44
CA ARG A 46 5.91 -10.76 -9.45
C ARG A 46 5.43 -10.19 -10.78
N SER A 47 4.23 -10.54 -11.23
CA SER A 47 3.64 -9.98 -12.45
C SER A 47 3.45 -8.46 -12.36
N LEU A 48 2.95 -7.95 -11.22
CA LEU A 48 2.81 -6.51 -10.98
C LEU A 48 4.17 -5.81 -10.95
N LEU A 49 5.18 -6.43 -10.35
CA LEU A 49 6.54 -5.88 -10.31
C LEU A 49 7.16 -5.80 -11.71
N THR A 50 7.02 -6.84 -12.53
CA THR A 50 7.48 -6.82 -13.93
C THR A 50 6.88 -5.65 -14.71
N ILE A 51 5.57 -5.40 -14.56
CA ILE A 51 4.90 -4.26 -15.20
C ILE A 51 5.45 -2.94 -14.64
N SER A 52 5.63 -2.86 -13.32
CA SER A 52 6.14 -1.65 -12.68
C SER A 52 7.61 -1.32 -12.99
N ASP A 53 8.39 -2.30 -13.44
CA ASP A 53 9.79 -2.13 -13.82
C ASP A 53 9.94 -1.32 -15.12
N GLU A 54 8.84 -1.11 -15.87
CA GLU A 54 8.79 -0.21 -17.03
C GLU A 54 8.58 1.26 -16.65
N THR A 55 8.27 1.53 -15.39
CA THR A 55 8.12 2.91 -14.89
C THR A 55 9.49 3.54 -14.69
N PRO A 56 9.73 4.76 -15.19
CA PRO A 56 11.02 5.42 -15.04
C PRO A 56 11.34 5.75 -13.58
N GLY A 57 12.63 5.88 -13.29
CA GLY A 57 13.14 6.26 -11.97
C GLY A 57 13.59 5.07 -11.10
N THR A 58 14.20 5.42 -9.98
CA THR A 58 14.74 4.45 -9.00
C THR A 58 13.61 3.98 -8.10
N LEU A 59 13.52 2.67 -7.84
CA LEU A 59 12.55 2.13 -6.87
C LEU A 59 13.00 2.42 -5.45
N ASP A 60 12.41 3.47 -4.85
CA ASP A 60 12.74 3.87 -3.48
C ASP A 60 11.85 3.18 -2.46
N LYS A 61 10.62 2.85 -2.85
CA LYS A 61 9.65 2.22 -1.95
C LYS A 61 8.77 1.21 -2.68
N LEU A 62 8.66 0.03 -2.10
CA LEU A 62 7.70 -1.02 -2.42
C LEU A 62 6.97 -1.38 -1.13
N VAL A 63 5.65 -1.30 -1.14
CA VAL A 63 4.80 -1.65 0.01
C VAL A 63 3.81 -2.72 -0.39
N VAL A 64 3.75 -3.81 0.36
CA VAL A 64 2.69 -4.81 0.29
C VAL A 64 1.95 -4.83 1.61
N LYS A 65 0.62 -4.68 1.55
CA LYS A 65 -0.22 -4.66 2.75
C LYS A 65 -1.27 -5.76 2.68
N TRP A 66 -1.17 -6.71 3.59
CA TRP A 66 -2.21 -7.67 3.90
C TRP A 66 -3.13 -7.13 4.99
N GLN A 67 -4.43 -7.30 4.82
CA GLN A 67 -5.42 -6.85 5.80
C GLN A 67 -6.71 -7.67 5.74
N GLY A 68 -7.31 -7.98 6.90
CA GLY A 68 -8.49 -8.85 6.96
C GLY A 68 -9.13 -8.95 8.33
N ASP A 69 -10.36 -9.44 8.34
CA ASP A 69 -11.10 -9.73 9.56
C ASP A 69 -10.75 -11.13 10.10
N TRP A 70 -10.69 -11.24 11.42
CA TRP A 70 -10.49 -12.50 12.15
C TRP A 70 -11.52 -12.60 13.28
N ILE A 71 -12.12 -13.79 13.42
CA ILE A 71 -13.05 -14.10 14.51
C ILE A 71 -12.31 -15.02 15.47
N SER A 72 -12.12 -14.55 16.70
CA SER A 72 -11.28 -15.25 17.68
C SER A 72 -11.78 -16.64 18.07
N ASN A 73 -13.10 -16.91 18.04
CA ASN A 73 -13.67 -18.21 18.41
C ASN A 73 -13.10 -18.80 19.73
N HIS A 74 -12.94 -17.97 20.75
CA HIS A 74 -12.33 -18.29 22.07
C HIS A 74 -10.80 -18.42 22.10
N GLU A 75 -10.10 -18.19 20.98
CA GLU A 75 -8.65 -18.02 20.96
C GLU A 75 -8.23 -16.65 21.50
N GLU A 76 -7.11 -16.61 22.22
CA GLU A 76 -6.57 -15.36 22.74
C GLU A 76 -5.90 -14.56 21.61
N PRO A 77 -6.34 -13.32 21.32
CA PRO A 77 -5.80 -12.51 20.23
C PRO A 77 -4.32 -12.17 20.38
N ALA A 78 -3.83 -12.17 21.62
CA ALA A 78 -2.40 -12.00 21.92
C ALA A 78 -1.57 -13.16 21.39
N ASP A 79 -2.07 -14.40 21.50
CA ASP A 79 -1.37 -15.61 21.07
C ASP A 79 -1.32 -15.68 19.54
N MET A 80 -2.43 -15.38 18.86
CA MET A 80 -2.46 -15.25 17.40
C MET A 80 -1.48 -14.18 16.91
N ALA A 81 -1.49 -13.00 17.54
CA ALA A 81 -0.57 -11.92 17.18
C ALA A 81 0.90 -12.30 17.43
N ALA A 82 1.18 -13.02 18.51
CA ALA A 82 2.52 -13.54 18.81
C ALA A 82 2.96 -14.61 17.79
N GLN A 83 2.04 -15.48 17.35
CA GLN A 83 2.33 -16.49 16.32
C GLN A 83 2.71 -15.85 14.98
N ILE A 84 1.95 -14.84 14.52
CA ILE A 84 2.31 -14.08 13.31
C ILE A 84 3.67 -13.41 13.51
N ALA A 85 3.91 -12.80 14.67
CA ALA A 85 5.16 -12.11 14.95
C ALA A 85 6.38 -13.06 14.91
N ASP A 86 6.26 -14.26 15.50
CA ASP A 86 7.31 -15.28 15.48
C ASP A 86 7.61 -15.77 14.06
N GLN A 87 6.57 -16.07 13.28
CA GLN A 87 6.71 -16.57 11.91
C GLN A 87 7.32 -15.55 10.95
N LEU A 88 6.90 -14.29 11.07
CA LEU A 88 7.52 -13.19 10.31
C LEU A 88 8.91 -12.82 10.83
N ASN A 89 9.33 -13.46 11.93
CA ASN A 89 10.52 -13.12 12.69
C ASN A 89 10.49 -11.61 12.93
N ILE A 90 9.60 -11.11 13.77
CA ILE A 90 9.59 -9.71 14.23
C ILE A 90 9.53 -9.71 15.77
N PRO A 91 9.83 -8.58 16.45
CA PRO A 91 9.78 -8.53 17.91
C PRO A 91 8.43 -8.99 18.48
N THR A 92 8.42 -9.39 19.75
CA THR A 92 7.18 -9.74 20.45
C THR A 92 6.17 -8.59 20.41
N VAL A 93 4.90 -8.94 20.28
CA VAL A 93 3.81 -7.97 20.23
C VAL A 93 3.65 -7.22 21.55
N ASN A 94 3.46 -5.91 21.45
CA ASN A 94 3.08 -5.06 22.58
C ASN A 94 1.57 -4.88 22.57
N LYS A 95 0.94 -5.03 23.74
CA LYS A 95 -0.47 -4.68 23.94
C LYS A 95 -0.60 -3.19 24.23
N LEU A 96 -1.45 -2.52 23.46
CA LEU A 96 -1.76 -1.10 23.53
C LEU A 96 -3.28 -0.91 23.63
N VAL A 97 -3.70 0.29 24.04
CA VAL A 97 -5.10 0.72 23.97
C VAL A 97 -5.14 2.00 23.14
N GLU A 98 -5.84 1.98 22.00
CA GLU A 98 -6.00 3.11 21.11
C GLU A 98 -7.50 3.40 20.94
N ASN A 99 -7.95 4.62 21.27
CA ASN A 99 -9.36 5.03 21.23
C ASN A 99 -10.31 4.09 22.00
N GLY A 100 -9.83 3.47 23.09
CA GLY A 100 -10.60 2.53 23.90
C GLY A 100 -10.64 1.09 23.36
N HIS A 101 -9.97 0.81 22.25
CA HIS A 101 -9.85 -0.52 21.66
C HIS A 101 -8.48 -1.14 21.92
N THR A 102 -8.45 -2.45 22.16
CA THR A 102 -7.20 -3.18 22.31
C THR A 102 -6.48 -3.30 20.97
N VAL A 103 -5.17 -3.04 20.96
CA VAL A 103 -4.31 -3.23 19.78
C VAL A 103 -3.05 -4.01 20.18
N TYR A 104 -2.75 -5.08 19.47
CA TYR A 104 -1.45 -5.76 19.54
C TYR A 104 -0.59 -5.31 18.37
N ARG A 105 0.59 -4.78 18.66
CA ARG A 105 1.48 -4.17 17.66
C ARG A 105 2.90 -4.71 17.76
N SER A 106 3.49 -5.02 16.61
CA SER A 106 4.93 -5.27 16.48
C SER A 106 5.49 -4.61 15.24
N VAL A 107 6.74 -4.16 15.33
CA VAL A 107 7.47 -3.52 14.23
C VAL A 107 8.89 -4.05 14.21
N ARG A 108 9.35 -4.48 13.02
CA ARG A 108 10.77 -4.61 12.69
C ARG A 108 11.13 -3.52 11.68
N ASP A 109 12.24 -2.87 11.90
CA ASP A 109 12.76 -1.81 11.03
C ASP A 109 14.24 -2.11 10.78
N SER A 110 14.60 -2.40 9.53
CA SER A 110 15.98 -2.50 9.04
C SER A 110 16.15 -1.61 7.80
N GLU A 111 17.40 -1.41 7.37
CA GLU A 111 17.74 -0.51 6.26
C GLU A 111 17.02 -0.85 4.95
N ASP A 112 16.81 -2.13 4.69
CA ASP A 112 16.26 -2.68 3.45
C ASP A 112 14.82 -3.17 3.59
N LEU A 113 14.31 -3.31 4.82
CA LEU A 113 13.05 -3.97 5.10
C LEU A 113 12.40 -3.48 6.39
N ARG A 114 11.13 -3.10 6.28
CA ARG A 114 10.27 -2.79 7.41
C ARG A 114 9.05 -3.70 7.41
N ILE A 115 8.74 -4.29 8.56
CA ILE A 115 7.56 -5.13 8.77
C ILE A 115 6.76 -4.54 9.92
N ARG A 116 5.46 -4.33 9.73
CA ARG A 116 4.54 -3.87 10.76
C ARG A 116 3.35 -4.81 10.87
N LEU A 117 3.09 -5.29 12.09
CA LEU A 117 1.89 -6.04 12.46
C LEU A 117 1.01 -5.19 13.36
N ASN A 118 -0.29 -5.13 13.06
CA ASN A 118 -1.34 -4.66 13.96
C ASN A 118 -2.48 -5.67 14.00
N VAL A 119 -2.93 -6.02 15.21
CA VAL A 119 -4.15 -6.79 15.46
C VAL A 119 -5.03 -5.94 16.36
N MET A 120 -6.14 -5.43 15.82
CA MET A 120 -6.97 -4.41 16.45
C MET A 120 -8.36 -4.95 16.74
N GLU A 121 -8.86 -4.70 17.94
CA GLU A 121 -10.23 -5.04 18.33
C GLU A 121 -11.22 -4.13 17.57
N ARG A 122 -12.17 -4.72 16.84
CA ARG A 122 -13.28 -3.96 16.24
C ARG A 122 -14.50 -3.96 17.16
N GLN A 123 -14.82 -5.15 17.64
CA GLN A 123 -15.87 -5.42 18.61
C GLN A 123 -15.52 -6.70 19.36
N THR A 124 -16.22 -7.01 20.43
CA THR A 124 -15.94 -8.19 21.25
C THR A 124 -15.85 -9.46 20.38
N GLY A 125 -14.69 -10.11 20.42
CA GLY A 125 -14.40 -11.34 19.68
C GLY A 125 -14.09 -11.18 18.19
N GLN A 126 -14.18 -9.97 17.62
CA GLN A 126 -13.85 -9.66 16.23
C GLN A 126 -12.67 -8.70 16.14
N TRP A 127 -11.70 -9.10 15.34
CA TRP A 127 -10.42 -8.44 15.22
C TRP A 127 -10.10 -8.13 13.77
N TYR A 128 -9.26 -7.13 13.57
CA TYR A 128 -8.75 -6.74 12.28
C TYR A 128 -7.24 -6.86 12.28
N VAL A 129 -6.71 -7.67 11.36
CA VAL A 129 -5.29 -7.92 11.21
C VAL A 129 -4.77 -7.10 10.05
N VAL A 130 -3.64 -6.43 10.25
CA VAL A 130 -2.89 -5.72 9.21
C VAL A 130 -1.42 -6.11 9.30
N VAL A 131 -0.87 -6.64 8.21
CA VAL A 131 0.56 -6.87 8.02
C VAL A 131 1.04 -6.01 6.86
N GLN A 132 1.95 -5.08 7.13
CA GLN A 132 2.57 -4.24 6.11
C GLN A 132 4.04 -4.59 5.97
N LEU A 133 4.45 -4.90 4.75
CA LEU A 133 5.83 -5.11 4.32
C LEU A 133 6.24 -3.91 3.49
N GLU A 134 7.40 -3.34 3.78
CA GLU A 134 7.95 -2.19 3.05
C GLU A 134 9.44 -2.44 2.79
N SER A 135 9.88 -2.21 1.56
CA SER A 135 11.29 -2.32 1.17
C SER A 135 11.63 -1.26 0.12
N ASN A 136 12.92 -1.10 -0.15
CA ASN A 136 13.42 -0.49 -1.38
C ASN A 136 13.77 -1.61 -2.39
N ASP A 137 14.47 -1.27 -3.48
CA ASP A 137 14.92 -2.28 -4.46
C ASP A 137 15.84 -3.36 -3.87
N ALA A 138 16.73 -2.99 -2.94
CA ALA A 138 17.65 -3.94 -2.31
C ALA A 138 16.92 -5.02 -1.49
N GLY A 139 15.82 -4.65 -0.83
CA GLY A 139 14.98 -5.57 -0.06
C GLY A 139 13.89 -6.28 -0.87
N ARG A 140 13.77 -6.02 -2.18
CA ARG A 140 12.63 -6.46 -3.01
C ARG A 140 12.38 -7.97 -2.98
N GLU A 141 13.41 -8.80 -3.22
CA GLU A 141 13.25 -10.26 -3.19
C GLU A 141 12.90 -10.79 -1.79
N ARG A 142 13.45 -10.16 -0.74
CA ARG A 142 13.11 -10.53 0.63
C ARG A 142 11.64 -10.20 0.94
N LEU A 143 11.14 -9.07 0.45
CA LEU A 143 9.74 -8.69 0.57
C LEU A 143 8.83 -9.68 -0.17
N ILE A 144 9.19 -10.14 -1.37
CA ILE A 144 8.40 -11.15 -2.11
C ILE A 144 8.29 -12.47 -1.33
N GLN A 145 9.39 -12.92 -0.71
CA GLN A 145 9.38 -14.12 0.14
C GLN A 145 8.46 -13.94 1.36
N LEU A 146 8.50 -12.77 2.01
CA LEU A 146 7.65 -12.47 3.16
C LEU A 146 6.18 -12.31 2.77
N HIS A 147 5.90 -11.76 1.60
CA HIS A 147 4.54 -11.67 1.05
C HIS A 147 3.93 -13.06 0.88
N LYS A 148 4.69 -14.01 0.32
CA LYS A 148 4.27 -15.41 0.22
C LYS A 148 4.01 -16.02 1.58
N LEU A 149 4.90 -15.82 2.54
CA LEU A 149 4.73 -16.30 3.91
C LEU A 149 3.47 -15.72 4.55
N CYS A 150 3.18 -14.42 4.35
CA CYS A 150 1.94 -13.80 4.83
C CYS A 150 0.71 -14.51 4.25
N ALA A 151 0.69 -14.80 2.95
CA ALA A 151 -0.41 -15.53 2.32
C ALA A 151 -0.64 -16.91 2.95
N GLU A 152 0.42 -17.66 3.23
CA GLU A 152 0.35 -18.98 3.88
C GLU A 152 -0.21 -18.86 5.30
N GLN A 153 0.36 -17.96 6.11
CA GLN A 153 0.06 -17.87 7.53
C GLN A 153 -1.33 -17.33 7.80
N LEU A 154 -1.70 -16.22 7.14
CA LEU A 154 -3.01 -15.61 7.34
C LEU A 154 -4.13 -16.57 6.92
N LYS A 155 -3.93 -17.34 5.85
CA LYS A 155 -4.86 -18.39 5.42
C LYS A 155 -4.95 -19.53 6.44
N SER A 156 -3.82 -19.99 6.99
CA SER A 156 -3.79 -21.07 7.99
C SER A 156 -4.48 -20.70 9.31
N MET A 157 -4.53 -19.41 9.63
CA MET A 157 -5.20 -18.83 10.80
C MET A 157 -6.66 -18.43 10.52
N GLU A 158 -7.20 -18.82 9.36
CA GLU A 158 -8.56 -18.49 8.90
C GLU A 158 -8.88 -16.98 8.87
N ILE A 159 -7.84 -16.15 8.73
CA ILE A 159 -7.98 -14.71 8.58
C ILE A 159 -8.48 -14.43 7.16
N GLN A 160 -9.60 -13.72 7.04
CA GLN A 160 -10.18 -13.34 5.75
C GLN A 160 -9.42 -12.16 5.14
N ALA A 161 -8.16 -12.40 4.81
CA ALA A 161 -7.21 -11.40 4.36
C ALA A 161 -7.24 -11.21 2.84
N GLN A 162 -6.99 -9.96 2.46
CA GLN A 162 -6.71 -9.53 1.10
C GLN A 162 -5.44 -8.69 1.12
N TRP A 163 -4.85 -8.45 -0.05
CA TRP A 163 -3.66 -7.61 -0.16
C TRP A 163 -3.76 -6.60 -1.29
N ASN A 164 -3.00 -5.53 -1.13
CA ASN A 164 -2.68 -4.56 -2.17
C ASN A 164 -1.18 -4.30 -2.16
N THR A 165 -0.68 -3.75 -3.26
CA THR A 165 0.71 -3.29 -3.34
C THR A 165 0.76 -1.91 -3.94
N ALA A 166 1.76 -1.15 -3.53
CA ALA A 166 2.07 0.13 -4.12
C ALA A 166 3.58 0.32 -4.16
N LEU A 167 4.03 1.08 -5.14
CA LEU A 167 5.45 1.37 -5.37
C LEU A 167 5.63 2.84 -5.68
N GLN A 168 6.76 3.38 -5.24
CA GLN A 168 7.19 4.75 -5.51
C GLN A 168 8.54 4.73 -6.19
N ARG A 169 8.63 5.47 -7.28
CA ARG A 169 9.88 5.72 -7.99
C ARG A 169 10.19 7.20 -8.00
N SER A 170 11.38 7.59 -7.57
CA SER A 170 11.86 8.96 -7.71
C SER A 170 12.73 9.12 -8.94
N LEU A 171 12.68 10.32 -9.50
CA LEU A 171 13.47 10.74 -10.63
C LEU A 171 13.71 12.25 -10.56
N HIS A 172 14.92 12.65 -10.97
CA HIS A 172 15.23 14.05 -11.20
C HIS A 172 14.94 14.37 -12.67
N THR A 173 13.97 15.24 -12.91
CA THR A 173 13.35 15.40 -14.24
C THR A 173 12.92 16.86 -14.42
N LYS A 174 12.96 17.36 -15.66
CA LYS A 174 12.47 18.73 -15.99
C LYS A 174 11.04 18.70 -16.54
N GLU A 175 10.56 17.49 -16.83
CA GLU A 175 9.24 17.16 -17.29
C GLU A 175 8.22 17.54 -16.22
N SER A 176 7.15 18.22 -16.65
CA SER A 176 6.00 18.43 -15.77
C SER A 176 5.31 17.11 -15.45
N LYS A 177 4.56 17.08 -14.34
CA LYS A 177 3.79 15.93 -13.88
C LYS A 177 2.85 15.37 -14.95
N ASP A 178 2.25 16.23 -15.77
CA ASP A 178 1.37 15.81 -16.86
C ASP A 178 2.15 15.18 -18.02
N GLN A 179 3.36 15.66 -18.30
CA GLN A 179 4.24 15.04 -19.30
C GLN A 179 4.75 13.70 -18.79
N LEU A 180 5.18 13.62 -17.54
CA LEU A 180 5.69 12.40 -16.95
C LEU A 180 4.61 11.33 -16.79
N LEU A 181 3.39 11.73 -16.44
CA LEU A 181 2.23 10.84 -16.44
C LEU A 181 2.04 10.20 -17.81
N LYS A 182 2.00 11.01 -18.89
CA LYS A 182 1.85 10.51 -20.27
C LYS A 182 2.99 9.61 -20.71
N LEU A 183 4.23 9.95 -20.35
CA LEU A 183 5.40 9.11 -20.65
C LEU A 183 5.31 7.76 -19.93
N THR A 184 4.84 7.77 -18.68
CA THR A 184 4.64 6.54 -17.91
C THR A 184 3.50 5.69 -18.48
N GLU A 185 2.37 6.31 -18.83
CA GLU A 185 1.26 5.62 -19.53
C GLU A 185 1.74 4.97 -20.83
N ALA A 186 2.54 5.69 -21.63
CA ALA A 186 3.08 5.17 -22.87
C ALA A 186 4.06 4.00 -22.65
N SER A 187 4.84 4.03 -21.57
CA SER A 187 5.73 2.93 -21.19
C SER A 187 4.93 1.66 -20.86
N LEU A 188 3.90 1.80 -20.02
CA LEU A 188 3.06 0.69 -19.56
C LEU A 188 2.15 0.12 -20.65
N ALA A 189 1.73 0.94 -21.62
CA ALA A 189 0.83 0.54 -22.70
C ALA A 189 1.39 -0.56 -23.60
N GLY A 190 2.70 -0.85 -23.53
CA GLY A 190 3.31 -1.98 -24.23
C GLY A 190 2.92 -3.35 -23.68
N ASN A 191 2.55 -3.42 -22.40
CA ASN A 191 2.27 -4.67 -21.69
C ASN A 191 0.84 -4.83 -21.19
N ILE A 192 0.16 -3.73 -20.90
CA ILE A 192 -1.19 -3.75 -20.34
C ILE A 192 -2.12 -2.77 -21.07
N SER A 193 -3.36 -3.21 -21.30
CA SER A 193 -4.43 -2.31 -21.73
C SER A 193 -4.94 -1.54 -20.52
N MET A 194 -5.04 -0.22 -20.66
CA MET A 194 -5.48 0.65 -19.56
C MET A 194 -6.49 1.66 -20.06
N GLN A 195 -7.62 1.75 -19.35
CA GLN A 195 -8.63 2.79 -19.58
C GLN A 195 -8.77 3.66 -18.34
N ALA A 196 -8.44 4.95 -18.47
CA ALA A 196 -8.64 5.92 -17.39
C ALA A 196 -10.14 6.04 -17.04
N LYS A 197 -10.46 5.96 -15.74
CA LYS A 197 -11.84 6.08 -15.21
C LYS A 197 -12.04 7.30 -14.34
N GLU A 198 -11.04 7.62 -13.52
CA GLU A 198 -11.13 8.70 -12.53
C GLU A 198 -9.84 9.51 -12.60
N ARG A 199 -9.94 10.83 -12.44
CA ARG A 199 -8.78 11.73 -12.43
C ARG A 199 -8.89 12.74 -11.31
N TYR A 200 -7.80 12.91 -10.59
CA TYR A 200 -7.57 13.96 -9.59
C TYR A 200 -6.38 14.82 -10.01
N THR A 201 -6.44 16.13 -9.75
CA THR A 201 -5.32 17.03 -10.00
C THR A 201 -5.33 18.18 -9.00
N ASP A 202 -4.15 18.56 -8.51
CA ASP A 202 -3.92 19.80 -7.77
C ASP A 202 -2.66 20.51 -8.28
N VAL A 203 -2.04 21.40 -7.49
CA VAL A 203 -0.86 22.18 -7.86
C VAL A 203 0.40 21.31 -8.05
N THR A 204 0.56 20.26 -7.26
CA THR A 204 1.78 19.42 -7.23
C THR A 204 1.54 17.99 -7.67
N THR A 205 0.28 17.56 -7.77
CA THR A 205 -0.08 16.17 -7.99
C THR A 205 -1.09 16.01 -9.10
N VAL A 206 -0.93 14.93 -9.86
CA VAL A 206 -1.94 14.37 -10.75
C VAL A 206 -2.07 12.89 -10.43
N ALA A 207 -3.30 12.38 -10.36
CA ALA A 207 -3.55 10.96 -10.16
C ALA A 207 -4.68 10.47 -11.08
N ILE A 208 -4.55 9.24 -11.59
CA ILE A 208 -5.55 8.58 -12.42
C ILE A 208 -5.78 7.16 -11.92
N SER A 209 -7.05 6.76 -11.79
CA SER A 209 -7.47 5.38 -11.62
C SER A 209 -7.77 4.76 -12.98
N TYR A 210 -7.29 3.54 -13.22
CA TYR A 210 -7.42 2.81 -14.48
C TYR A 210 -8.18 1.50 -14.28
N GLU A 211 -9.04 1.20 -15.25
CA GLU A 211 -9.47 -0.15 -15.52
C GLU A 211 -8.39 -0.83 -16.39
N ALA A 212 -7.86 -1.94 -15.91
CA ALA A 212 -6.83 -2.75 -16.57
C ALA A 212 -7.13 -4.24 -16.30
N PRO A 213 -8.02 -4.86 -17.10
CA PRO A 213 -8.60 -6.18 -16.81
C PRO A 213 -7.59 -7.33 -16.70
N GLU A 214 -6.39 -7.17 -17.27
CA GLU A 214 -5.31 -8.16 -17.25
C GLU A 214 -4.61 -8.25 -15.88
N LEU A 215 -4.77 -7.24 -15.02
CA LEU A 215 -4.11 -7.19 -13.73
C LEU A 215 -4.82 -8.08 -12.68
N PRO A 216 -4.06 -8.71 -11.77
CA PRO A 216 -4.60 -9.73 -10.87
C PRO A 216 -5.44 -9.18 -9.71
N LEU A 217 -5.37 -7.87 -9.42
CA LEU A 217 -6.04 -7.22 -8.29
C LEU A 217 -7.07 -6.21 -8.78
N MET A 218 -8.23 -6.15 -8.13
CA MET A 218 -9.30 -5.22 -8.50
C MET A 218 -10.09 -4.72 -7.30
N ILE A 219 -10.64 -3.52 -7.41
CA ILE A 219 -11.68 -3.00 -6.51
C ILE A 219 -12.83 -2.42 -7.33
N GLN A 220 -14.04 -2.49 -6.79
CA GLN A 220 -15.20 -1.81 -7.35
C GLN A 220 -15.19 -0.35 -6.88
N SER A 221 -15.16 0.61 -7.81
CA SER A 221 -15.33 2.05 -7.54
C SER A 221 -16.54 2.57 -8.30
N GLY A 222 -17.62 2.88 -7.59
CA GLY A 222 -18.89 3.24 -8.21
C GLY A 222 -19.35 2.18 -9.22
N GLU A 223 -19.49 2.57 -10.49
CA GLU A 223 -19.92 1.71 -11.59
C GLU A 223 -18.75 1.05 -12.36
N HIS A 224 -17.51 1.27 -11.95
CA HIS A 224 -16.32 0.79 -12.66
C HIS A 224 -15.45 -0.12 -11.80
N GLN A 225 -14.65 -0.95 -12.45
CA GLN A 225 -13.59 -1.71 -11.82
C GLN A 225 -12.28 -0.94 -11.97
N VAL A 226 -11.51 -0.88 -10.88
CA VAL A 226 -10.19 -0.26 -10.84
C VAL A 226 -9.18 -1.32 -10.45
N GLN A 227 -8.15 -1.48 -11.26
CA GLN A 227 -7.06 -2.43 -11.04
C GLN A 227 -5.71 -1.74 -10.81
N MET A 228 -5.62 -0.46 -11.17
CA MET A 228 -4.42 0.33 -10.98
C MET A 228 -4.76 1.79 -10.71
N GLN A 229 -3.97 2.43 -9.88
CA GLN A 229 -3.95 3.88 -9.74
C GLN A 229 -2.52 4.38 -9.91
N MET A 230 -2.32 5.41 -10.73
CA MET A 230 -1.03 6.08 -10.90
C MET A 230 -1.12 7.50 -10.39
N ALA A 231 -0.12 7.95 -9.67
CA ALA A 231 0.04 9.35 -9.28
C ALA A 231 1.44 9.85 -9.63
N VAL A 232 1.54 11.12 -10.01
CA VAL A 232 2.79 11.84 -10.15
C VAL A 232 2.76 13.04 -9.21
N HIS A 233 3.75 13.14 -8.33
CA HIS A 233 3.92 14.23 -7.38
C HIS A 233 5.23 14.97 -7.64
N GLU A 234 5.16 16.28 -7.81
CA GLU A 234 6.31 17.18 -7.94
C GLU A 234 6.65 17.83 -6.60
N ASP A 235 7.88 17.60 -6.12
CA ASP A 235 8.51 18.45 -5.11
C ASP A 235 9.26 19.58 -5.82
N LYS A 236 8.65 20.77 -5.83
CA LYS A 236 9.21 21.96 -6.48
C LYS A 236 10.44 22.53 -5.76
N GLU A 237 10.63 22.22 -4.48
CA GLU A 237 11.79 22.71 -3.73
C GLU A 237 13.05 21.89 -4.07
N GLN A 238 12.87 20.57 -4.26
CA GLN A 238 13.98 19.64 -4.49
C GLN A 238 14.18 19.26 -5.97
N GLN A 239 13.24 19.63 -6.86
CA GLN A 239 13.17 19.13 -8.24
C GLN A 239 13.09 17.60 -8.30
N ASP A 240 12.50 17.01 -7.26
CA ASP A 240 12.26 15.58 -7.16
C ASP A 240 10.83 15.32 -7.60
N THR A 241 10.69 14.47 -8.61
CA THR A 241 9.38 13.98 -9.02
C THR A 241 9.26 12.54 -8.59
N ARG A 242 8.09 12.19 -8.04
CA ARG A 242 7.77 10.83 -7.62
C ARG A 242 6.62 10.31 -8.45
N ILE A 243 6.81 9.15 -9.07
CA ILE A 243 5.74 8.36 -9.65
C ILE A 243 5.34 7.31 -8.63
N THR A 244 4.05 7.19 -8.34
CA THR A 244 3.50 6.14 -7.49
C THR A 244 2.52 5.30 -8.27
N LEU A 245 2.70 3.99 -8.30
CA LEU A 245 1.68 3.05 -8.79
C LEU A 245 1.08 2.31 -7.60
N GLY A 246 -0.24 2.16 -7.58
CA GLY A 246 -0.98 1.38 -6.61
C GLY A 246 -1.82 0.33 -7.31
N PHE A 247 -1.90 -0.87 -6.73
CA PHE A 247 -2.63 -2.01 -7.25
C PHE A 247 -3.53 -2.58 -6.15
N PRO A 248 -4.85 -2.37 -6.19
CA PRO A 248 -5.57 -1.51 -7.15
C PRO A 248 -5.49 -0.01 -6.87
N LEU A 249 -5.17 0.39 -5.63
CA LEU A 249 -5.15 1.79 -5.18
C LEU A 249 -3.85 2.10 -4.45
N ILE A 250 -3.47 3.37 -4.41
CA ILE A 250 -2.32 3.84 -3.65
C ILE A 250 -2.69 3.84 -2.16
N THR A 251 -1.95 3.07 -1.36
CA THR A 251 -2.17 2.94 0.09
C THR A 251 -0.97 3.34 0.94
N ILE A 252 0.02 3.98 0.31
CA ILE A 252 1.23 4.50 0.96
C ILE A 252 0.96 5.91 1.47
N GLU A 253 1.42 6.19 2.69
CA GLU A 253 1.45 7.53 3.26
C GLU A 253 2.68 8.30 2.72
N TYR A 254 2.48 9.56 2.30
CA TYR A 254 3.53 10.45 1.80
C TYR A 254 4.24 11.22 2.92
#